data_AF-A0A968VZR7-F1
#
_entry.id   AF-A0A968VZR7-F1
#
_cell.length_a   1.000
_cell.length_b   1.000
_cell.length_c   1.000
_cell.angle_alpha   90.00
_cell.angle_beta   90.00
_cell.angle_gamma   90.00
#
_symmetry.space_group_name_H-M   'P 1'
#
loop_
_entity.id
_entity.type
_entity.pdbx_description
1 polymer ?
#
loop_
_entity_poly.entity_id
_entity_poly.type
_entity_poly.pdbx_seq_one_letter_code
_entity_poly.pdbx_strand_id
1 'polypeptide(L)'
;MTDFGEEDNAIYKYLDFGDGIKSVTIRYKTSQEVSLKIAANKPWFNELANIKLNAGDKKDVWQVATFPVLSKVNGIHALWLTLVAKEGNGFELDWFMFNR
;
A
#
# COMPACT_ATOMS: atom_id res chain seq x y z
N MET A 1 7.82 1.19 -13.13
CA MET A 1 8.34 0.23 -12.15
C MET A 1 9.08 1.05 -11.12
N THR A 2 8.60 1.05 -9.88
CA THR A 2 9.17 1.83 -8.77
C THR A 2 9.76 0.82 -7.80
N ASP A 3 11.09 0.88 -7.62
CA ASP A 3 11.81 0.13 -6.59
C ASP A 3 11.71 0.96 -5.29
N PHE A 4 11.43 0.31 -4.17
CA PHE A 4 11.24 0.97 -2.87
C PHE A 4 12.29 0.45 -1.88
N GLY A 5 13.13 1.35 -1.37
CA GLY A 5 14.01 1.17 -0.21
C GLY A 5 13.32 1.38 1.14
N GLU A 6 14.12 1.33 2.22
CA GLU A 6 13.63 1.49 3.60
C GLU A 6 13.03 2.90 3.80
N GLU A 7 11.76 2.96 4.22
CA GLU A 7 10.94 4.18 4.37
C GLU A 7 10.62 4.93 3.07
N ASP A 8 10.81 4.31 1.90
CA ASP A 8 10.44 4.95 0.65
C ASP A 8 8.94 5.22 0.55
N ASN A 9 8.61 6.35 -0.07
CA ASN A 9 7.25 6.85 -0.17
C ASN A 9 6.83 7.06 -1.63
N ALA A 10 5.63 6.60 -1.97
CA ALA A 10 4.91 7.06 -3.15
C ALA A 10 3.69 7.87 -2.73
N ILE A 11 3.47 9.00 -3.41
CA ILE A 11 2.42 9.96 -3.06
C ILE A 11 1.53 10.20 -4.26
N TYR A 12 0.23 9.98 -4.07
CA TYR A 12 -0.81 10.27 -5.07
C TYR A 12 -1.67 11.40 -4.53
N LYS A 13 -1.62 12.56 -5.19
CA LYS A 13 -2.39 13.74 -4.76
C LYS A 13 -3.78 13.74 -5.40
N TYR A 14 -4.76 14.27 -4.67
CA TYR A 14 -6.11 14.50 -5.14
C TYR A 14 -6.89 13.24 -5.55
N LEU A 15 -6.72 12.14 -4.80
CA LEU A 15 -7.56 10.96 -4.96
C LEU A 15 -8.92 11.19 -4.32
N ASP A 16 -9.99 10.98 -5.08
CA ASP A 16 -11.36 11.07 -4.61
C ASP A 16 -11.84 9.71 -4.08
N PHE A 17 -12.09 9.65 -2.77
CA PHE A 17 -12.60 8.47 -2.07
C PHE A 17 -14.14 8.42 -2.06
N GLY A 18 -14.83 9.41 -2.63
CA GLY A 18 -16.29 9.50 -2.64
C GLY A 18 -16.86 9.46 -1.22
N ASP A 19 -17.90 8.65 -1.01
CA ASP A 19 -18.53 8.49 0.32
C ASP A 19 -17.75 7.55 1.27
N GLY A 20 -16.72 6.88 0.78
CA GLY A 20 -15.97 5.88 1.53
C GLY A 20 -15.41 4.74 0.68
N ILE A 21 -14.40 4.07 1.23
CA ILE A 21 -13.81 2.84 0.71
C ILE A 21 -13.85 1.76 1.80
N LYS A 22 -13.97 0.49 1.40
CA LYS A 22 -14.01 -0.66 2.31
C LYS A 22 -12.75 -1.51 2.26
N SER A 23 -12.10 -1.56 1.11
CA SER A 23 -10.89 -2.36 0.94
C SER A 23 -9.97 -1.77 -0.11
N VAL A 24 -8.74 -2.24 -0.12
CA VAL A 24 -7.74 -1.98 -1.14
C VAL A 24 -7.25 -3.31 -1.69
N THR A 25 -7.27 -3.44 -3.00
CA THR A 25 -6.64 -4.54 -3.73
C THR A 25 -5.33 -4.04 -4.29
N ILE A 26 -4.26 -4.79 -4.10
CA ILE A 26 -2.92 -4.44 -4.59
C ILE A 26 -2.34 -5.58 -5.40
N ARG A 27 -1.57 -5.24 -6.44
CA ARG A 27 -0.71 -6.16 -7.18
C ARG A 27 0.75 -5.85 -6.88
N TYR A 28 1.43 -6.81 -6.25
CA TYR A 28 2.77 -6.64 -5.74
C TYR A 28 3.64 -7.87 -6.01
N LYS A 29 4.94 -7.69 -5.90
CA LYS A 29 5.96 -8.75 -5.90
C LYS A 29 6.94 -8.43 -4.77
N THR A 30 7.33 -9.45 -4.01
CA THR A 30 8.35 -9.32 -2.96
C THR A 30 9.16 -10.61 -2.84
N SER A 31 10.42 -10.48 -2.43
CA SER A 31 11.27 -11.64 -2.10
C SER A 31 11.15 -12.03 -0.61
N GLN A 32 10.66 -11.13 0.24
CA GLN A 32 10.64 -11.25 1.70
C GLN A 32 9.36 -10.65 2.32
N GLU A 33 9.19 -10.80 3.64
CA GLU A 33 8.13 -10.09 4.34
C GLU A 33 8.43 -8.57 4.37
N VAL A 34 7.43 -7.78 4.00
CA VAL A 34 7.47 -6.31 4.05
C VAL A 34 6.14 -5.78 4.60
N SER A 35 6.15 -4.56 5.12
CA SER A 35 4.93 -3.88 5.54
C SER A 35 4.67 -2.66 4.66
N LEU A 36 3.46 -2.56 4.10
CA LEU A 36 3.01 -1.41 3.34
C LEU A 36 2.00 -0.63 4.17
N LYS A 37 2.38 0.59 4.55
CA LYS A 37 1.49 1.52 5.24
C LYS A 37 0.79 2.40 4.22
N ILE A 38 -0.53 2.53 4.39
CA ILE A 38 -1.40 3.33 3.54
C ILE A 38 -2.07 4.38 4.42
N ALA A 39 -1.85 5.66 4.12
CA ALA A 39 -2.36 6.77 4.94
C ALA A 39 -2.94 7.91 4.08
N ALA A 40 -3.94 8.61 4.63
CA ALA A 40 -4.55 9.78 3.99
C ALA A 40 -3.99 11.09 4.54
N ASN A 41 -3.76 12.06 3.64
CA ASN A 41 -3.21 13.40 3.89
C ASN A 41 -1.72 13.44 4.27
N LYS A 42 -1.31 12.72 5.32
CA LYS A 42 0.08 12.70 5.82
C LYS A 42 0.50 11.27 6.18
N PRO A 43 1.78 10.88 6.08
CA PRO A 43 2.20 9.48 6.29
C PRO A 43 2.06 9.01 7.75
N TRP A 44 1.91 9.93 8.72
CA TRP A 44 1.67 9.63 10.14
C TRP A 44 0.23 9.90 10.60
N PHE A 45 -0.67 10.33 9.71
CA PHE A 45 -2.04 10.73 10.05
C PHE A 45 -3.06 9.89 9.28
N ASN A 46 -4.19 9.56 9.91
CA ASN A 46 -5.28 8.77 9.31
C ASN A 46 -4.80 7.53 8.53
N GLU A 47 -4.19 6.58 9.24
CA GLU A 47 -3.78 5.30 8.69
C GLU A 47 -5.02 4.53 8.20
N LEU A 48 -5.08 4.29 6.90
CA LEU A 48 -6.16 3.56 6.25
C LEU A 48 -5.94 2.06 6.34
N ALA A 49 -4.68 1.63 6.22
CA ALA A 49 -4.28 0.23 6.36
C ALA A 49 -2.79 0.13 6.70
N ASN A 50 -2.43 -0.91 7.45
CA ASN A 50 -1.07 -1.38 7.62
C ASN A 50 -1.03 -2.85 7.23
N ILE A 51 -0.41 -3.12 6.08
CA ILE A 51 -0.56 -4.37 5.37
C ILE A 51 0.77 -5.13 5.43
N LYS A 52 0.76 -6.32 6.03
CA LYS A 52 1.88 -7.24 5.93
C LYS A 52 1.78 -8.04 4.64
N LEU A 53 2.80 -7.92 3.80
CA LEU A 53 2.91 -8.62 2.53
C LEU A 53 4.05 -9.60 2.62
N ASN A 54 3.76 -10.88 2.33
CA ASN A 54 4.76 -11.92 2.33
C ASN A 54 4.89 -12.55 0.93
N ALA A 55 6.08 -13.07 0.66
CA ALA A 55 6.34 -13.85 -0.54
C ALA A 55 5.70 -15.25 -0.45
N GLY A 56 5.61 -15.82 0.76
CA GLY A 56 5.30 -17.24 0.95
C GLY A 56 6.23 -18.11 0.09
N ASP A 57 5.67 -19.12 -0.57
CA ASP A 57 6.38 -19.96 -1.54
C ASP A 57 6.57 -19.28 -2.92
N LYS A 58 6.02 -18.07 -3.11
CA LYS A 58 5.97 -17.32 -4.37
C LYS A 58 6.92 -16.12 -4.36
N LYS A 59 8.17 -16.36 -3.96
CA LYS A 59 9.25 -15.35 -4.01
C LYS A 59 9.41 -14.81 -5.42
N ASP A 60 9.43 -13.49 -5.53
CA ASP A 60 9.62 -12.79 -6.80
C ASP A 60 8.61 -13.19 -7.89
N VAL A 61 7.38 -13.53 -7.47
CA VAL A 61 6.24 -13.73 -8.35
C VAL A 61 5.17 -12.68 -8.05
N TRP A 62 4.51 -12.17 -9.10
CA TRP A 62 3.40 -11.23 -8.96
C TRP A 62 2.21 -11.87 -8.26
N GLN A 63 1.70 -11.20 -7.24
CA GLN A 63 0.57 -11.60 -6.43
C GLN A 63 -0.46 -10.49 -6.37
N VAL A 64 -1.73 -10.86 -6.20
CA VAL A 64 -2.83 -9.93 -5.99
C VAL A 64 -3.49 -10.27 -4.67
N ALA A 65 -3.58 -9.28 -3.78
CA ALA A 65 -4.18 -9.44 -2.46
C ALA A 65 -5.09 -8.27 -2.13
N THR A 66 -6.15 -8.54 -1.36
CA THR A 66 -7.13 -7.54 -0.93
C THR A 66 -7.14 -7.45 0.58
N PHE A 67 -7.14 -6.22 1.09
CA PHE A 67 -7.09 -5.92 2.52
C PHE A 67 -8.20 -4.95 2.91
N PRO A 68 -8.81 -5.13 4.09
CA PRO A 68 -9.81 -4.19 4.58
C PRO A 68 -9.17 -2.84 4.90
N VAL A 69 -9.93 -1.77 4.69
CA VAL A 69 -9.60 -0.42 5.18
C VAL A 69 -10.07 -0.32 6.62
N LEU A 70 -9.18 0.08 7.51
CA LEU A 70 -9.39 0.12 8.96
C LEU A 70 -10.01 1.45 9.43
N SER A 71 -9.81 2.53 8.67
CA SER A 71 -10.28 3.88 9.03
C SER A 71 -11.11 4.49 7.91
N LYS A 72 -12.19 5.19 8.27
CA LYS A 72 -13.02 5.89 7.30
C LYS A 72 -12.24 7.05 6.63
N VAL A 73 -12.37 7.16 5.32
CA VAL A 73 -11.89 8.28 4.50
C VAL A 73 -12.91 8.57 3.41
N ASN A 74 -13.24 9.85 3.19
CA ASN A 74 -14.23 10.29 2.21
C ASN A 74 -13.81 11.61 1.56
N GLY A 75 -14.25 11.89 0.35
CA GLY A 75 -13.85 13.06 -0.43
C GLY A 75 -12.41 12.99 -0.93
N ILE A 76 -11.82 14.16 -1.22
CA ILE A 76 -10.55 14.27 -1.95
C ILE A 76 -9.37 14.42 -0.98
N HIS A 77 -8.41 13.48 -1.06
CA HIS A 77 -7.22 13.47 -0.21
C HIS A 77 -5.94 13.13 -0.97
N ALA A 78 -4.79 13.46 -0.38
CA ALA A 78 -3.53 12.83 -0.77
C ALA A 78 -3.46 11.42 -0.16
N LEU A 79 -2.91 10.48 -0.90
CA LEU A 79 -2.61 9.12 -0.45
C LEU A 79 -1.10 8.95 -0.35
N TRP A 80 -0.66 8.43 0.79
CA TRP A 80 0.70 8.05 1.07
C TRP A 80 0.80 6.53 1.13
N LEU A 81 1.71 5.99 0.33
CA LEU A 81 2.16 4.60 0.40
C LEU A 81 3.58 4.61 0.94
N THR A 82 3.79 4.08 2.13
CA THR A 82 5.10 4.00 2.77
C THR A 82 5.51 2.54 2.89
N LEU A 83 6.62 2.16 2.26
CA LEU A 83 7.19 0.84 2.45
C LEU A 83 8.05 0.80 3.71
N VAL A 84 7.81 -0.19 4.55
CA VAL A 84 8.65 -0.52 5.70
C VAL A 84 9.21 -1.92 5.46
N ALA A 85 10.49 -1.98 5.11
CA ALA A 85 11.20 -3.20 4.77
C ALA A 85 12.65 -3.11 5.28
N LYS A 86 13.29 -4.26 5.51
CA LYS A 86 14.72 -4.28 5.84
C LYS A 86 15.55 -3.95 4.60
N GLU A 87 16.73 -3.38 4.80
CA GLU A 87 17.70 -3.15 3.74
C GLU A 87 17.93 -4.42 2.90
N GLY A 88 17.91 -4.26 1.56
CA GLY A 88 18.09 -5.37 0.62
C GLY A 88 16.82 -6.19 0.33
N ASN A 89 15.66 -5.81 0.86
CA ASN A 89 14.39 -6.43 0.51
C ASN A 89 13.88 -5.89 -0.84
N GLY A 90 13.78 -6.76 -1.84
CA GLY A 90 13.14 -6.41 -3.11
C GLY A 90 11.62 -6.33 -2.96
N PHE A 91 11.04 -5.16 -3.24
CA PHE A 91 9.59 -4.94 -3.31
C PHE A 91 9.23 -4.14 -4.56
N GLU A 92 8.26 -4.65 -5.32
CA GLU A 92 7.70 -3.95 -6.45
C GLU A 92 6.17 -3.87 -6.30
N LEU A 93 5.64 -2.67 -6.53
CA LEU A 93 4.21 -2.40 -6.63
C LEU A 93 3.87 -2.08 -8.09
N ASP A 94 2.91 -2.79 -8.66
CA ASP A 94 2.43 -2.53 -10.02
C ASP A 94 1.22 -1.58 -9.99
N TRP A 95 0.15 -2.00 -9.31
CA TRP A 95 -1.06 -1.20 -9.17
C TRP A 95 -1.76 -1.46 -7.83
N PHE A 96 -2.62 -0.52 -7.48
CA PHE A 96 -3.59 -0.67 -6.40
C PHE A 96 -4.95 -0.13 -6.84
N MET A 97 -6.01 -0.62 -6.21
CA MET A 97 -7.39 -0.23 -6.48
C MET A 97 -8.16 -0.21 -5.17
N PHE A 98 -8.89 0.87 -4.92
CA PHE A 98 -9.82 0.95 -3.80
C PHE A 98 -11.20 0.42 -4.19
N ASN A 99 -11.81 -0.38 -3.32
CA ASN A 99 -13.14 -0.94 -3.52
C ASN A 99 -14.12 -0.39 -2.48
N ARG A 100 -15.38 -0.21 -2.90
CA ARG A 100 -16.50 0.25 -2.07
C ARG A 100 -17.25 -0.88 -1.39
#